data_AF-A0A366IQJ8-F1
#
_entry.id   AF-A0A366IQJ8-F1
#
_cell.length_a   1.000
_cell.length_b   1.000
_cell.length_c   1.000
_cell.angle_alpha   90.00
_cell.angle_beta   90.00
_cell.angle_gamma   90.00
#
_symmetry.space_group_name_H-M   'P 1'
#
loop_
_entity.id
_entity.type
_entity.pdbx_description
1 polymer ?
#
loop_
_entity_poly.entity_id
_entity_poly.type
_entity_poly.pdbx_seq_one_letter_code
_entity_poly.pdbx_strand_id
1 'polypeptide(L)'
;MATRAEITTKYAKVYKKAAKKTKGAVLDEVVAVTGWSRDNARRRLTQAAKHPPGPGRQVAHRDRKPRARKYSYDAMKILQRVWAISGGQCGKYLAVSMRILLDLLEAHGELTVGEGRYTTAVRRELLMMSPATIDRLRAAARMGVRQRARR
;
A
#
# COMPACT_ATOMS: atom_id res chain seq x y z
N MET A 1 18.32 16.71 23.28
CA MET A 1 18.19 16.52 21.81
C MET A 1 16.73 16.71 21.43
N ALA A 2 16.33 17.87 20.89
CA ALA A 2 14.96 18.10 20.44
C ALA A 2 14.65 17.21 19.21
N THR A 3 13.47 16.62 19.16
CA THR A 3 13.13 15.70 18.06
C THR A 3 12.88 16.50 16.77
N ARG A 4 13.16 15.90 15.60
CA ARG A 4 12.88 16.53 14.28
C ARG A 4 11.41 17.00 14.14
N ALA A 5 10.50 16.34 14.84
CA ALA A 5 9.09 16.72 14.90
C ALA A 5 8.86 18.05 15.65
N GLU A 6 9.48 18.24 16.82
CA GLU A 6 9.41 19.49 17.60
C GLU A 6 9.99 20.67 16.83
N ILE A 7 11.15 20.48 16.19
CA ILE A 7 11.77 21.47 15.30
C ILE A 7 10.78 21.87 14.22
N THR A 8 10.21 20.90 13.50
CA THR A 8 9.27 21.20 12.41
C THR A 8 8.03 21.95 12.90
N THR A 9 7.47 21.58 14.05
CA THR A 9 6.29 22.25 14.63
C THR A 9 6.59 23.69 15.04
N LYS A 10 7.75 23.94 15.65
CA LYS A 10 8.19 25.29 16.05
C LYS A 10 8.40 26.19 14.84
N TYR A 11 9.18 25.74 13.86
CA TYR A 11 9.49 26.53 12.66
C TYR A 11 8.32 26.64 11.69
N ALA A 12 7.34 25.73 11.69
CA ALA A 12 6.18 25.82 10.80
C ALA A 12 5.32 27.08 11.05
N LYS A 13 5.12 27.46 12.31
CA LYS A 13 4.36 28.66 12.68
C LYS A 13 5.07 29.94 12.20
N VAL A 14 6.39 29.99 12.40
CA VAL A 14 7.25 31.11 11.97
C VAL A 14 7.29 31.19 10.44
N TYR A 15 7.53 30.06 9.78
CA TYR A 15 7.59 29.96 8.32
C TYR A 15 6.28 30.39 7.64
N LYS A 16 5.12 30.07 8.23
CA LYS A 16 3.80 30.50 7.71
C LYS A 16 3.63 32.02 7.74
N LYS A 17 4.06 32.67 8.83
CA LYS A 17 3.92 34.12 9.06
C LYS A 17 5.05 34.96 8.43
N ALA A 18 6.17 34.34 8.11
CA ALA A 18 7.37 35.02 7.60
C ALA A 18 7.18 35.68 6.22
N ALA A 19 7.80 36.84 6.03
CA ALA A 19 7.96 37.50 4.74
C ALA A 19 8.98 36.76 3.84
N LYS A 20 9.04 37.09 2.54
CA LYS A 20 9.87 36.37 1.55
C LYS A 20 11.35 36.24 1.95
N LYS A 21 11.97 37.31 2.47
CA LYS A 21 13.36 37.29 2.95
C LYS A 21 13.53 36.38 4.18
N THR A 22 12.65 36.50 5.16
CA THR A 22 12.69 35.74 6.42
C THR A 22 12.43 34.24 6.20
N LYS A 23 11.61 33.86 5.22
CA LYS A 23 11.39 32.45 4.85
C LYS A 23 12.67 31.75 4.38
N GLY A 24 13.57 32.47 3.72
CA GLY A 24 14.87 31.95 3.31
C GLY A 24 15.70 31.53 4.53
N ALA A 25 15.92 32.46 5.45
CA ALA A 25 16.69 32.23 6.67
C ALA A 25 16.13 31.08 7.53
N VAL A 26 14.80 31.01 7.67
CA VAL A 26 14.15 29.90 8.39
C VAL A 26 14.42 28.54 7.72
N LEU A 27 14.47 28.49 6.39
CA LEU A 27 14.82 27.26 5.68
C LEU A 27 16.28 26.88 5.87
N ASP A 28 17.20 27.85 5.85
CA ASP A 28 18.63 27.62 6.07
C ASP A 28 18.88 27.03 7.46
N GLU A 29 18.23 27.57 8.50
CA GLU A 29 18.31 27.07 9.87
C GLU A 29 17.74 25.65 10.00
N VAL A 30 16.57 25.38 9.41
CA VAL A 30 15.97 24.04 9.44
C VAL A 30 16.82 23.02 8.69
N VAL A 31 17.42 23.40 7.57
CA VAL A 31 18.36 22.54 6.81
C VAL A 31 19.59 22.20 7.66
N ALA A 32 20.20 23.20 8.31
CA ALA A 32 21.36 23.01 9.16
C ALA A 32 21.07 22.07 10.34
N VAL A 33 19.91 22.21 10.99
CA VAL A 33 19.56 21.41 12.19
C VAL A 33 19.06 20.01 11.83
N THR A 34 18.32 19.85 10.72
CA THR A 34 17.69 18.55 10.36
C THR A 34 18.52 17.70 9.40
N GLY A 35 19.44 18.32 8.66
CA GLY A 35 20.19 17.70 7.56
C GLY A 35 19.34 17.45 6.30
N TRP A 36 18.16 18.07 6.19
CA TRP A 36 17.29 17.90 5.03
C TRP A 36 17.71 18.76 3.84
N SER A 37 17.31 18.36 2.63
CA SER A 37 17.36 19.27 1.49
C SER A 37 16.37 20.44 1.68
N ARG A 38 16.69 21.60 1.10
CA ARG A 38 15.86 22.82 1.19
C ARG A 38 14.42 22.58 0.75
N ASP A 39 14.21 21.78 -0.30
CA ASP A 39 12.89 21.39 -0.79
C ASP A 39 12.12 20.50 0.18
N ASN A 40 12.81 19.56 0.83
CA ASN A 40 12.19 18.72 1.85
C ASN A 40 11.80 19.55 3.08
N ALA A 41 12.69 20.42 3.56
CA ALA A 41 12.40 21.36 4.65
C ALA A 41 11.17 22.24 4.32
N ARG A 42 11.12 22.82 3.12
CA ARG A 42 9.96 23.61 2.64
C ARG A 42 8.67 22.81 2.66
N ARG A 43 8.67 21.60 2.09
CA ARG A 43 7.48 20.72 2.05
C ARG A 43 7.01 20.39 3.46
N ARG A 44 7.92 20.04 4.37
CA ARG A 44 7.63 19.66 5.76
C ARG A 44 7.07 20.83 6.57
N LEU A 45 7.67 22.01 6.49
CA LEU A 45 7.17 23.22 7.17
C LEU A 45 5.79 23.64 6.64
N THR A 46 5.58 23.57 5.32
CA THR A 46 4.29 23.90 4.69
C THR A 46 3.19 22.92 5.09
N GLN A 47 3.52 21.62 5.16
CA GLN A 47 2.59 20.58 5.61
C GLN A 47 2.27 20.72 7.10
N ALA A 48 3.27 20.93 7.95
CA ALA A 48 3.08 21.15 9.39
C ALA A 48 2.29 22.43 9.70
N ALA A 49 2.39 23.46 8.86
CA ALA A 49 1.61 24.69 8.98
C ALA A 49 0.13 24.53 8.58
N LYS A 50 -0.20 23.53 7.74
CA LYS A 50 -1.57 23.18 7.33
C LYS A 50 -2.20 22.13 8.24
N HIS A 51 -1.39 21.18 8.68
CA HIS A 51 -1.78 20.09 9.58
C HIS A 51 -0.73 20.01 10.69
N PRO A 52 -0.95 20.73 11.81
CA PRO A 52 -0.04 20.69 12.95
C PRO A 52 0.17 19.23 13.34
N PRO A 53 1.43 18.74 13.36
CA PRO A 53 1.69 17.41 13.86
C PRO A 53 1.29 17.41 15.34
N GLY A 54 0.32 16.58 15.73
CA GLY A 54 0.02 16.35 17.13
C GLY A 54 1.27 15.88 17.90
N PRO A 55 1.30 15.99 19.23
CA PRO A 55 2.46 15.60 20.04
C PRO A 55 2.91 14.18 19.65
N GLY A 56 4.17 14.06 19.19
CA GLY A 56 4.79 12.79 18.81
C GLY A 56 4.64 12.35 17.35
N ARG A 57 3.89 13.05 16.48
CA ARG A 57 3.74 12.63 15.06
C ARG A 57 4.74 13.36 14.17
N GLN A 58 5.56 12.60 13.42
CA GLN A 58 6.25 13.16 12.25
C GLN A 58 5.20 13.75 11.29
N VAL A 59 5.53 14.86 10.63
CA VAL A 59 4.65 15.61 9.69
C VAL A 59 3.76 14.64 8.94
N ALA A 60 2.46 14.69 9.28
CA ALA A 60 1.54 13.57 9.15
C ALA A 60 1.69 12.87 7.79
N HIS A 61 2.18 11.63 7.83
CA HIS A 61 1.95 10.73 6.71
C HIS A 61 0.42 10.67 6.58
N ARG A 62 -0.12 11.21 5.49
CA ARG A 62 -1.58 11.21 5.30
C ARG A 62 -1.99 9.75 5.19
N ASP A 63 -2.67 9.24 6.22
CA ASP A 63 -3.24 7.90 6.22
C ASP A 63 -4.20 7.84 5.03
N ARG A 64 -3.75 7.21 3.93
CA ARG A 64 -4.57 7.08 2.73
C ARG A 64 -5.69 6.13 3.08
N LYS A 65 -6.93 6.61 3.03
CA LYS A 65 -8.11 5.75 3.20
C LYS A 65 -7.99 4.59 2.20
N PRO A 66 -8.01 3.33 2.67
CA PRO A 66 -7.96 2.19 1.78
C PRO A 66 -9.16 2.26 0.84
N ARG A 67 -8.93 2.09 -0.46
CA ARG A 67 -9.99 2.07 -1.46
C ARG A 67 -10.89 0.86 -1.22
N ALA A 68 -12.19 1.00 -1.54
CA ALA A 68 -13.12 -0.12 -1.52
C ALA A 68 -12.59 -1.27 -2.40
N ARG A 69 -12.75 -2.50 -1.93
CA ARG A 69 -12.29 -3.69 -2.65
C ARG A 69 -13.21 -3.91 -3.85
N LYS A 70 -12.65 -3.97 -5.06
CA LYS A 70 -13.38 -4.22 -6.31
C LYS A 70 -13.85 -5.68 -6.44
N TYR A 71 -13.10 -6.60 -5.87
CA TYR A 71 -13.33 -8.05 -5.98
C TYR A 71 -13.75 -8.60 -4.62
N SER A 72 -14.58 -9.64 -4.67
CA SER A 72 -15.11 -10.32 -3.49
C SER A 72 -14.00 -10.96 -2.66
N TYR A 73 -14.30 -11.19 -1.38
CA TYR A 73 -13.38 -11.91 -0.50
C TYR A 73 -13.17 -13.36 -0.96
N ASP A 74 -14.20 -13.99 -1.51
CA ASP A 74 -14.14 -15.36 -2.02
C ASP A 74 -13.26 -15.45 -3.25
N ALA A 75 -13.36 -14.52 -4.21
CA ALA A 75 -12.43 -14.45 -5.33
C ALA A 75 -10.98 -14.27 -4.87
N MET A 76 -10.73 -13.46 -3.83
CA MET A 76 -9.39 -13.36 -3.25
C MET A 76 -8.91 -14.69 -2.67
N LYS A 77 -9.77 -15.47 -1.99
CA LYS A 77 -9.40 -16.76 -1.41
C LYS A 77 -9.16 -17.83 -2.46
N ILE A 78 -10.02 -17.92 -3.47
CA ILE A 78 -9.82 -18.84 -4.59
C ILE A 78 -8.56 -18.47 -5.37
N LEU A 79 -8.30 -17.18 -5.61
CA LEU A 79 -7.06 -16.73 -6.24
C LEU A 79 -5.82 -17.22 -5.48
N GLN A 80 -5.84 -17.20 -4.15
CA GLN A 80 -4.72 -17.69 -3.33
C GLN A 80 -4.49 -19.19 -3.50
N ARG A 81 -5.57 -19.99 -3.59
CA ARG A 81 -5.51 -21.43 -3.84
C ARG A 81 -4.98 -21.72 -5.25
N VAL A 82 -5.55 -21.10 -6.27
CA VAL A 82 -5.09 -21.24 -7.68
C VAL A 82 -3.63 -20.82 -7.81
N TRP A 83 -3.23 -19.73 -7.16
CA TRP A 83 -1.83 -19.28 -7.17
C TRP A 83 -0.88 -20.30 -6.52
N ALA A 84 -1.26 -20.89 -5.39
CA ALA A 84 -0.46 -21.93 -4.73
C ALA A 84 -0.31 -23.17 -5.62
N ILE A 85 -1.41 -23.62 -6.24
CA ILE A 85 -1.41 -24.78 -7.16
C ILE A 85 -0.57 -24.49 -8.41
N SER A 86 -0.58 -23.25 -8.92
CA SER A 86 0.23 -22.86 -10.09
C SER A 86 1.75 -22.86 -9.84
N GLY A 87 2.22 -23.19 -8.64
CA GLY A 87 3.65 -23.17 -8.30
C GLY A 87 4.21 -21.76 -8.08
N GLY A 88 3.35 -20.78 -7.78
CA GLY A 88 3.83 -19.47 -7.36
C GLY A 88 4.03 -18.43 -8.48
N GLN A 89 3.41 -18.62 -9.66
CA GLN A 89 3.55 -17.75 -10.84
C GLN A 89 3.34 -16.25 -10.54
N CYS A 90 4.10 -15.37 -11.23
CA CYS A 90 3.88 -13.93 -11.13
C CYS A 90 2.60 -13.49 -11.83
N GLY A 91 2.01 -12.36 -11.42
CA GLY A 91 0.67 -11.96 -11.86
C GLY A 91 0.51 -11.85 -13.38
N LYS A 92 1.59 -11.53 -14.11
CA LYS A 92 1.58 -11.51 -15.58
C LYS A 92 1.33 -12.89 -16.18
N TYR A 93 2.06 -13.91 -15.71
CA TYR A 93 1.87 -15.28 -16.18
C TYR A 93 0.55 -15.86 -15.69
N LEU A 94 0.21 -15.63 -14.42
CA LEU A 94 -1.02 -16.15 -13.85
C LEU A 94 -2.27 -15.58 -14.53
N ALA A 95 -2.24 -14.30 -14.94
CA ALA A 95 -3.36 -13.72 -15.69
C ALA A 95 -3.57 -14.41 -17.05
N VAL A 96 -2.48 -14.77 -17.75
CA VAL A 96 -2.53 -15.45 -19.04
C VAL A 96 -3.00 -16.89 -18.89
N SER A 97 -2.48 -17.61 -17.89
CA SER A 97 -2.82 -19.02 -17.62
C SER A 97 -4.12 -19.20 -16.85
N MET A 98 -4.72 -18.13 -16.30
CA MET A 98 -5.87 -18.18 -15.38
C MET A 98 -7.00 -19.08 -15.89
N ARG A 99 -7.42 -18.88 -17.14
CA ARG A 99 -8.54 -19.63 -17.73
C ARG A 99 -8.24 -21.12 -17.81
N ILE A 100 -7.09 -21.48 -18.37
CA ILE A 100 -6.66 -22.87 -18.51
C ILE A 100 -6.56 -23.53 -17.13
N LEU A 101 -5.99 -22.84 -16.14
CA LEU A 101 -5.89 -23.37 -14.77
C LEU A 101 -7.27 -23.60 -14.14
N LEU A 102 -8.21 -22.67 -14.30
CA LEU A 102 -9.57 -22.84 -13.77
C LEU A 102 -10.29 -24.01 -14.45
N ASP A 103 -10.16 -24.14 -15.78
CA ASP A 103 -10.78 -25.23 -16.54
C ASP A 103 -10.22 -26.60 -16.10
N LEU A 104 -8.90 -26.71 -15.90
CA LEU A 104 -8.27 -27.92 -15.37
C LEU A 104 -8.73 -28.24 -13.93
N LEU A 105 -8.81 -27.23 -13.07
CA LEU A 105 -9.23 -27.43 -11.68
C LEU A 105 -10.71 -27.83 -11.56
N GLU A 106 -11.57 -27.31 -12.44
CA GLU A 106 -12.96 -27.75 -12.55
C GLU A 106 -13.04 -29.19 -13.07
N ALA A 107 -12.29 -29.53 -14.12
CA ALA A 107 -12.27 -30.86 -14.70
C ALA A 107 -11.79 -31.95 -13.73
N HIS A 108 -10.85 -31.62 -12.84
CA HIS A 108 -10.34 -32.53 -11.81
C HIS A 108 -11.17 -32.50 -10.50
N GLY A 109 -12.26 -31.72 -10.43
CA GLY A 109 -13.10 -31.63 -9.23
C GLY A 109 -12.45 -30.89 -8.05
N GLU A 110 -11.30 -30.24 -8.26
CA GLU A 110 -10.64 -29.42 -7.24
C GLU A 110 -11.41 -28.11 -6.96
N LEU A 111 -12.11 -27.61 -7.98
CA LEU A 111 -13.03 -26.48 -7.89
C LEU A 111 -14.42 -26.88 -8.40
N THR A 112 -15.34 -27.15 -7.47
CA THR A 112 -16.74 -27.43 -7.80
C THR A 112 -17.58 -26.15 -7.67
N VAL A 113 -18.36 -25.83 -8.70
CA VAL A 113 -19.25 -24.65 -8.68
C VAL A 113 -20.33 -24.83 -7.60
N GLY A 114 -20.42 -23.87 -6.69
CA GLY A 114 -21.35 -23.90 -5.55
C GLY A 114 -20.73 -24.39 -4.25
N GLU A 115 -19.53 -24.95 -4.29
CA GLU A 115 -18.82 -25.47 -3.11
C GLU A 115 -17.59 -24.63 -2.77
N GLY A 116 -17.14 -24.69 -1.52
CA GLY A 116 -15.81 -24.21 -1.15
C GLY A 116 -15.50 -22.75 -1.54
N ARG A 117 -16.51 -21.86 -1.50
CA ARG A 117 -16.45 -20.43 -1.93
C ARG A 117 -16.35 -20.20 -3.44
N TYR A 118 -16.38 -21.25 -4.24
CA TYR A 118 -16.28 -21.15 -5.70
C TYR A 118 -17.66 -21.06 -6.34
N THR A 119 -17.88 -20.03 -7.15
CA THR A 119 -19.14 -19.81 -7.88
C THR A 119 -18.83 -19.28 -9.28
N THR A 120 -19.80 -19.31 -10.18
CA THR A 120 -19.67 -18.71 -11.52
C THR A 120 -19.38 -17.19 -11.46
N ALA A 121 -19.85 -16.50 -10.42
CA ALA A 121 -19.50 -15.09 -10.17
C ALA A 121 -18.02 -14.95 -9.81
N VAL A 122 -17.52 -15.79 -8.91
CA VAL A 122 -16.10 -15.81 -8.51
C VAL A 122 -15.20 -16.15 -9.69
N ARG A 123 -15.57 -17.12 -10.53
CA ARG A 123 -14.86 -17.45 -11.77
C ARG A 123 -14.74 -16.22 -12.68
N ARG A 124 -15.85 -15.51 -12.92
CA ARG A 124 -15.85 -14.27 -13.71
C ARG A 124 -14.96 -13.19 -13.11
N GLU A 125 -15.02 -13.01 -11.79
CA GLU A 125 -14.15 -12.05 -11.09
C GLU A 125 -12.67 -12.35 -11.30
N LEU A 126 -12.26 -13.61 -11.18
CA LEU A 126 -10.87 -14.06 -11.39
C LEU A 126 -10.40 -13.78 -12.83
N LEU A 127 -11.23 -14.09 -13.82
CA LEU A 127 -10.93 -13.83 -15.24
C LEU A 127 -10.83 -12.34 -15.58
N MET A 128 -11.51 -11.47 -14.82
CA MET A 128 -11.42 -10.00 -14.96
C MET A 128 -10.24 -9.37 -14.22
N MET A 129 -9.47 -10.14 -13.44
CA MET A 129 -8.36 -9.57 -12.66
C MET A 129 -7.18 -9.22 -13.56
N SER A 130 -6.70 -7.98 -13.45
CA SER A 130 -5.46 -7.58 -14.11
C SER A 130 -4.22 -8.16 -13.41
N PRO A 131 -3.08 -8.34 -14.11
CA PRO A 131 -1.82 -8.80 -13.50
C PRO A 131 -1.43 -8.03 -12.24
N ALA A 132 -1.58 -6.70 -12.26
CA ALA A 132 -1.26 -5.83 -11.13
C ALA A 132 -2.18 -6.06 -9.92
N THR A 133 -3.44 -6.44 -10.16
CA THR A 133 -4.37 -6.80 -9.08
C THR A 133 -3.96 -8.12 -8.45
N ILE A 134 -3.68 -9.12 -9.29
CA ILE A 134 -3.22 -10.45 -8.85
C ILE A 134 -1.97 -10.31 -7.97
N ASP A 135 -0.98 -9.53 -8.38
CA ASP A 135 0.25 -9.33 -7.61
C ASP A 135 0.01 -8.68 -6.24
N ARG A 136 -0.91 -7.69 -6.15
CA ARG A 136 -1.27 -7.07 -4.85
C ARG A 136 -1.96 -8.06 -3.91
N LEU A 137 -2.90 -8.85 -4.43
CA LEU A 137 -3.67 -9.81 -3.63
C LEU A 137 -2.80 -11.00 -3.19
N ARG A 138 -1.84 -11.38 -4.01
CA ARG A 138 -0.83 -12.38 -3.65
C ARG A 138 0.17 -11.88 -2.62
N ALA A 139 0.58 -10.62 -2.67
CA ALA A 139 1.50 -10.06 -1.67
C ALA A 139 0.90 -10.16 -0.25
N ALA A 140 -0.41 -9.92 -0.11
CA ALA A 140 -1.13 -10.14 1.14
C ALA A 140 -1.12 -11.62 1.58
N ALA A 141 -1.19 -12.57 0.63
CA ALA A 141 -1.13 -14.00 0.90
C ALA A 141 0.28 -14.48 1.31
N ARG A 142 1.33 -13.98 0.62
CA ARG A 142 2.74 -14.29 0.92
C ARG A 142 3.10 -13.97 2.37
N MET A 143 2.56 -12.90 2.95
CA MET A 143 2.80 -12.54 4.35
C MET A 143 2.28 -13.61 5.34
N GLY A 144 1.18 -14.29 5.02
CA GLY A 144 0.65 -15.38 5.84
C GLY A 144 1.43 -16.69 5.68
N VAL A 145 1.88 -17.02 4.46
CA VAL A 145 2.66 -18.25 4.19
C VAL A 145 4.07 -18.16 4.80
N ARG A 146 4.72 -17.00 4.74
CA ARG A 146 6.06 -16.77 5.33
C ARG A 146 6.09 -16.88 6.86
N GLN A 147 4.96 -16.65 7.53
CA GLN A 147 4.83 -16.81 8.98
C GLN A 147 4.71 -18.29 9.40
N ARG A 148 4.14 -19.14 8.54
CA ARG A 148 4.05 -20.60 8.79
C ARG A 148 5.35 -21.35 8.49
N ALA A 149 6.12 -20.91 7.50
CA ALA A 149 7.40 -21.55 7.13
C ALA A 149 8.60 -21.15 8.03
N ARG A 150 8.38 -20.33 9.07
CA ARG A 150 9.41 -19.87 10.03
C ARG A 150 9.12 -20.32 11.48
N ARG A 151 8.13 -21.20 11.66
CA ARG A 151 7.86 -21.92 12.91
C ARG A 151 8.14 -23.39 12.66
#